data_AF-A0A7L7IK55-F1
#
_entry.id   AF-A0A7L7IK55-F1
#
_cell.length_a   1.000
_cell.length_b   1.000
_cell.length_c   1.000
_cell.angle_alpha   90.00
_cell.angle_beta   90.00
_cell.angle_gamma   90.00
#
_symmetry.space_group_name_H-M   'P 1'
#
loop_
_entity.id
_entity.type
_entity.pdbx_description
1 polymer ?
#
loop_
_entity_poly.entity_id
_entity_poly.type
_entity_poly.pdbx_seq_one_letter_code
_entity_poly.pdbx_strand_id
1 'polypeptide(L)'
;MIDKTVTITIAILLGLVAALFVQSNIYRNNAITYKDQRDKAVVRANTSEAITNNVITAMNLIRDISKATQNAKNELAQKGETRIVYIRQALEGDPCANQLVPAAAADSLREYADSLRPGSGSTNKP
;
A
#
# COMPACT_ATOMS: atom_id res chain seq x y z
N MET A 1 54.71 -62.07 -4.45
CA MET A 1 53.76 -62.60 -3.44
C MET A 1 53.41 -61.43 -2.53
N ILE A 2 52.21 -60.87 -2.64
CA ILE A 2 51.78 -59.77 -1.76
C ILE A 2 51.48 -60.41 -0.40
N ASP A 3 52.25 -60.04 0.62
CA ASP A 3 52.06 -60.55 1.97
C ASP A 3 50.73 -60.05 2.55
N LYS A 4 50.07 -60.87 3.39
CA LYS A 4 48.77 -60.52 3.98
C LYS A 4 48.84 -59.20 4.77
N THR A 5 50.00 -58.87 5.33
CA THR A 5 50.26 -57.61 6.05
C THR A 5 50.18 -56.40 5.12
N VAL A 6 50.70 -56.53 3.88
CA VAL A 6 50.66 -55.47 2.88
C VAL A 6 49.22 -55.17 2.47
N THR A 7 48.40 -56.20 2.26
CA THR A 7 46.97 -56.03 1.93
C THR A 7 46.20 -55.33 3.06
N ILE A 8 46.50 -55.67 4.32
CA ILE A 8 45.87 -55.04 5.49
C ILE A 8 46.28 -53.55 5.59
N THR A 9 47.57 -53.24 5.40
CA THR A 9 48.03 -51.84 5.44
C THR A 9 47.39 -50.97 4.36
N ILE A 10 47.22 -51.50 3.15
CA ILE A 10 46.55 -50.78 2.05
C ILE A 10 45.07 -50.54 2.37
N ALA A 11 44.38 -51.54 2.92
CA ALA A 11 42.96 -51.40 3.29
C ALA A 11 42.75 -50.31 4.36
N ILE A 12 43.64 -50.23 5.35
CA ILE A 12 43.59 -49.19 6.39
C ILE A 12 43.80 -47.79 5.77
N LEU A 13 44.80 -47.64 4.89
CA LEU A 13 45.07 -46.37 4.23
C LEU A 13 43.89 -45.89 3.38
N LEU A 14 43.25 -46.80 2.63
CA LEU A 14 42.07 -46.48 1.84
C LEU A 14 40.87 -46.07 2.72
N GLY A 15 40.67 -46.76 3.85
CA GLY A 15 39.61 -46.41 4.81
C GLY A 15 39.80 -45.02 5.41
N LEU A 16 41.03 -44.66 5.77
CA LEU A 16 41.37 -43.33 6.29
C LEU A 16 41.09 -42.23 5.26
N VAL A 17 41.48 -42.43 4.00
CA VAL A 17 41.24 -41.47 2.91
C VAL A 17 39.73 -41.29 2.65
N ALA A 18 38.96 -42.37 2.65
CA ALA A 18 37.52 -42.32 2.45
C ALA A 18 36.82 -41.55 3.61
N ALA A 19 37.21 -41.80 4.85
CA ALA A 19 36.65 -41.10 6.02
C ALA A 19 36.90 -39.59 5.98
N LEU A 20 38.12 -39.18 5.59
CA LEU A 20 38.47 -37.76 5.43
C LEU A 20 37.65 -37.08 4.32
N PHE A 21 37.42 -37.78 3.20
CA PHE A 21 36.64 -37.27 2.08
C PHE A 21 35.17 -37.01 2.48
N VAL A 22 34.55 -37.96 3.18
CA VAL A 22 33.17 -37.82 3.67
C VAL A 22 33.05 -36.66 4.67
N GLN A 23 33.97 -36.59 5.63
CA GLN A 23 34.00 -35.49 6.61
C GLN A 23 34.12 -34.14 5.91
N SER A 24 35.07 -33.98 4.99
CA SER A 24 35.23 -32.73 4.23
C SER A 24 33.96 -32.34 3.47
N ASN A 25 33.23 -33.33 2.94
CA ASN A 25 32.00 -33.05 2.19
C ASN A 25 30.86 -32.61 3.13
N ILE A 26 30.71 -33.25 4.28
CA ILE A 26 29.75 -32.86 5.33
C ILE A 26 30.07 -31.45 5.86
N TYR A 27 31.34 -31.15 6.14
CA TYR A 27 31.75 -29.81 6.58
C TYR A 27 31.49 -28.74 5.52
N ARG A 28 31.71 -29.03 4.23
CA ARG A 28 31.39 -28.08 3.14
C ARG A 28 29.90 -27.86 2.99
N ASN A 29 29.09 -28.90 3.09
CA ASN A 29 27.63 -28.81 2.95
C ASN A 29 27.01 -27.97 4.09
N ASN A 30 27.57 -28.08 5.30
CA ASN A 30 27.17 -27.25 6.44
C ASN A 30 27.67 -25.80 6.31
N ALA A 31 28.86 -25.56 5.74
CA ALA A 31 29.37 -24.20 5.51
C ALA A 31 28.58 -23.42 4.43
N ILE A 32 28.07 -24.12 3.40
CA ILE A 32 27.26 -23.52 2.34
C ILE A 32 25.89 -23.08 2.88
N THR A 33 25.30 -23.84 3.80
CA THR A 33 24.01 -23.50 4.41
C THR A 33 24.08 -22.26 5.31
N TYR A 34 25.21 -22.00 6.00
CA TYR A 34 25.40 -20.74 6.73
C TYR A 34 25.52 -19.52 5.81
N LYS A 35 26.19 -19.65 4.65
CA LYS A 35 26.30 -18.58 3.67
C LYS A 35 24.97 -18.29 2.98
N ASP A 36 24.26 -19.33 2.54
CA ASP A 36 22.95 -19.20 1.88
C ASP A 36 21.89 -18.57 2.79
N GLN A 37 21.87 -18.94 4.08
CA GLN A 37 20.97 -18.29 5.04
C GLN A 37 21.29 -16.82 5.28
N ARG A 38 22.58 -16.47 5.32
CA ARG A 38 23.02 -15.07 5.46
C ARG A 38 22.68 -14.27 4.21
N ASP A 39 22.93 -14.79 3.02
CA ASP A 39 22.56 -14.13 1.76
C ASP A 39 21.04 -13.95 1.65
N LYS A 40 20.24 -14.97 2.04
CA LYS A 40 18.78 -14.83 2.11
C LYS A 40 18.34 -13.79 3.14
N ALA A 41 18.98 -13.71 4.30
CA ALA A 41 18.69 -12.72 5.33
C ALA A 41 19.12 -11.30 4.91
N VAL A 42 20.26 -11.18 4.22
CA VAL A 42 20.79 -9.91 3.69
C VAL A 42 19.92 -9.41 2.53
N VAL A 43 19.52 -10.28 1.60
CA VAL A 43 18.56 -9.92 0.55
C VAL A 43 17.23 -9.50 1.17
N ARG A 44 16.74 -10.22 2.19
CA ARG A 44 15.51 -9.86 2.89
C ARG A 44 15.62 -8.52 3.63
N ALA A 45 16.75 -8.26 4.29
CA ALA A 45 17.02 -6.98 4.94
C ALA A 45 17.10 -5.83 3.93
N ASN A 46 17.81 -6.01 2.81
CA ASN A 46 17.84 -5.04 1.72
C ASN A 46 16.45 -4.80 1.11
N THR A 47 15.61 -5.84 0.98
CA THR A 47 14.22 -5.65 0.54
C THR A 47 13.39 -4.89 1.58
N SER A 48 13.59 -5.13 2.88
CA SER A 48 12.91 -4.38 3.96
C SER A 48 13.41 -2.93 4.08
N GLU A 49 14.69 -2.65 3.82
CA GLU A 49 15.22 -1.28 3.73
C GLU A 49 14.69 -0.53 2.51
N ALA A 50 14.63 -1.19 1.34
CA ALA A 50 14.04 -0.62 0.13
C ALA A 50 12.54 -0.31 0.31
N ILE A 51 11.80 -1.19 0.99
CA ILE A 51 10.39 -0.95 1.35
C ILE A 51 10.26 0.23 2.33
N THR A 52 11.17 0.36 3.29
CA THR A 52 11.11 1.42 4.32
C THR A 52 11.37 2.82 3.74
N ASN A 53 12.33 2.96 2.83
CA ASN A 53 12.61 4.24 2.16
C ASN A 53 11.44 4.70 1.25
N ASN A 54 10.76 3.74 0.60
CA ASN A 54 9.57 4.04 -0.19
C ASN A 54 8.39 4.48 0.67
N VAL A 55 8.21 3.89 1.86
CA VAL A 55 7.15 4.29 2.80
C VAL A 55 7.39 5.69 3.36
N ILE A 56 8.62 6.03 3.78
CA ILE A 56 8.94 7.39 4.27
C ILE A 56 8.73 8.43 3.16
N THR A 57 9.18 8.13 1.94
CA THR A 57 8.97 8.99 0.76
C THR A 57 7.48 9.16 0.47
N ALA A 58 6.70 8.09 0.51
CA ALA A 58 5.25 8.14 0.34
C ALA A 58 4.56 8.96 1.44
N MET A 59 4.97 8.85 2.71
CA MET A 59 4.42 9.65 3.81
C MET A 59 4.69 11.14 3.64
N ASN A 60 5.89 11.52 3.19
CA ASN A 60 6.21 12.91 2.88
C ASN A 60 5.39 13.42 1.69
N LEU A 61 5.28 12.63 0.62
CA LEU A 61 4.45 12.96 -0.54
C LEU A 61 2.97 13.13 -0.16
N ILE A 62 2.41 12.22 0.64
CA ILE A 62 1.02 12.32 1.12
C ILE A 62 0.83 13.57 1.98
N ARG A 63 1.78 13.90 2.84
CA ARG A 63 1.74 15.12 3.67
C ARG A 63 1.78 16.38 2.80
N ASP A 64 2.63 16.42 1.78
CA ASP A 64 2.74 17.56 0.88
C ASP A 64 1.48 17.72 0.02
N ILE A 65 0.94 16.63 -0.52
CA ILE A 65 -0.35 16.62 -1.23
C ILE A 65 -1.47 17.10 -0.30
N SER A 66 -1.51 16.61 0.93
CA SER A 66 -2.52 17.01 1.92
C SER A 66 -2.41 18.49 2.27
N LYS A 67 -1.20 19.02 2.48
CA LYS A 67 -0.97 20.46 2.68
C LYS A 67 -1.41 21.29 1.48
N ALA A 68 -1.01 20.90 0.26
CA ALA A 68 -1.40 21.61 -0.96
C ALA A 68 -2.93 21.59 -1.13
N THR A 69 -3.58 20.46 -0.86
CA THR A 69 -5.03 20.30 -0.91
C THR A 69 -5.74 21.17 0.14
N GLN A 70 -5.22 21.21 1.36
CA GLN A 70 -5.79 22.04 2.44
C GLN A 70 -5.62 23.53 2.15
N ASN A 71 -4.47 23.93 1.61
CA ASN A 71 -4.22 25.31 1.19
C ASN A 71 -5.18 25.72 0.06
N ALA A 72 -5.36 24.87 -0.96
CA ALA A 72 -6.32 25.10 -2.02
C ALA A 72 -7.76 25.18 -1.47
N LYS A 73 -8.13 24.31 -0.52
CA LYS A 73 -9.45 24.40 0.15
C LYS A 73 -9.64 25.72 0.89
N ASN A 74 -8.63 26.21 1.62
CA ASN A 74 -8.72 27.48 2.32
C ASN A 74 -8.86 28.66 1.35
N GLU A 75 -8.10 28.65 0.24
CA GLU A 75 -8.21 29.67 -0.81
C GLU A 75 -9.59 29.62 -1.49
N LEU A 76 -10.13 28.42 -1.75
CA LEU A 76 -11.47 28.24 -2.30
C LEU A 76 -12.55 28.69 -1.31
N ALA A 77 -12.42 28.39 -0.03
CA ALA A 77 -13.35 28.84 1.00
C ALA A 77 -13.36 30.37 1.09
N GLN A 78 -12.19 31.02 1.07
CA GLN A 78 -12.06 32.47 1.09
C GLN A 78 -12.64 33.13 -0.17
N LYS A 79 -12.38 32.56 -1.36
CA LYS A 79 -12.98 33.01 -2.63
C LYS A 79 -14.49 32.77 -2.66
N GLY A 80 -14.96 31.67 -2.09
CA GLY A 80 -16.37 31.31 -1.97
C GLY A 80 -17.12 32.24 -1.04
N GLU A 81 -16.55 32.56 0.12
CA GLU A 81 -17.09 33.51 1.09
C GLU A 81 -17.22 34.91 0.46
N THR A 82 -16.24 35.32 -0.34
CA THR A 82 -16.30 36.58 -1.13
C THR A 82 -17.39 36.54 -2.20
N ARG A 83 -17.65 35.39 -2.84
CA ARG A 83 -18.71 35.24 -3.86
C ARG A 83 -20.13 35.17 -3.28
N ILE A 84 -20.32 34.55 -2.11
CA ILE A 84 -21.65 34.45 -1.47
C ILE A 84 -22.16 35.84 -1.09
N VAL A 85 -21.27 36.71 -0.60
CA VAL A 85 -21.62 38.11 -0.29
C VAL A 85 -22.06 38.86 -1.57
N TYR A 86 -21.34 38.68 -2.68
CA TYR A 86 -21.70 39.33 -3.95
C TYR A 86 -23.06 38.86 -4.50
N ILE A 87 -23.35 37.56 -4.45
CA ILE A 87 -24.64 37.02 -4.91
C ILE A 87 -25.79 37.56 -4.07
N ARG A 88 -25.64 37.62 -2.72
CA ARG A 88 -26.66 38.20 -1.85
C ARG A 88 -26.89 39.68 -2.14
N GLN A 89 -25.83 40.46 -2.30
CA GLN A 89 -25.95 41.89 -2.63
C GLN A 89 -26.61 42.13 -4.01
N ALA A 90 -26.33 41.27 -5.00
CA ALA A 90 -26.95 41.36 -6.32
C ALA A 90 -28.44 40.94 -6.31
N LEU A 91 -28.82 40.05 -5.38
CA LEU A 91 -30.21 39.58 -5.21
C LEU A 91 -31.06 40.51 -4.32
N GLU A 92 -30.46 41.39 -3.51
CA GLU A 92 -31.20 42.36 -2.68
C GLU A 92 -32.10 43.30 -3.50
N GLY A 93 -31.74 43.57 -4.76
CA GLY A 93 -32.54 44.38 -5.68
C GLY A 93 -33.59 43.60 -6.48
N ASP A 94 -33.64 42.28 -6.38
CA ASP A 94 -34.57 41.45 -7.15
C ASP A 94 -35.83 41.13 -6.32
N PRO A 95 -37.03 41.58 -6.74
CA PRO A 95 -38.28 41.29 -6.04
C PRO A 95 -38.57 39.78 -5.94
N CYS A 96 -38.05 38.96 -6.85
CA CYS A 96 -38.21 37.51 -6.84
C CYS A 96 -37.37 36.81 -5.75
N ALA A 97 -36.30 37.43 -5.25
CA ALA A 97 -35.41 36.83 -4.24
C ALA A 97 -35.97 36.91 -2.80
N ASN A 98 -36.85 37.87 -2.54
CA ASN A 98 -37.49 38.08 -1.23
C ASN A 98 -38.86 37.40 -1.12
N GLN A 99 -39.37 36.85 -2.22
CA GLN A 99 -40.68 36.21 -2.25
C GLN A 99 -40.55 34.71 -1.96
N LEU A 100 -41.29 34.22 -0.97
CA LEU A 100 -41.30 32.79 -0.65
C LEU A 100 -41.82 32.01 -1.86
N VAL A 101 -41.07 30.98 -2.26
CA VAL A 101 -41.53 30.01 -3.26
C VAL A 101 -42.77 29.30 -2.67
N PRO A 102 -43.92 29.32 -3.37
CA PRO A 102 -45.12 28.62 -2.90
C PRO A 102 -44.83 27.14 -2.66
N ALA A 103 -45.30 26.61 -1.52
CA ALA A 103 -45.00 25.24 -1.08
C ALA A 103 -45.33 24.18 -2.14
N ALA A 104 -46.45 24.35 -2.86
CA ALA A 104 -46.84 23.45 -3.94
C ALA A 104 -45.80 23.36 -5.07
N ALA A 105 -45.19 24.48 -5.46
CA ALA A 105 -44.15 24.50 -6.49
C ALA A 105 -42.84 23.88 -5.97
N ALA A 106 -42.49 24.14 -4.71
CA ALA A 106 -41.33 23.53 -4.07
C ALA A 106 -41.47 22.00 -3.95
N ASP A 107 -42.67 21.52 -3.60
CA ASP A 107 -42.96 20.09 -3.50
C ASP A 107 -42.94 19.40 -4.87
N SER A 108 -43.48 20.02 -5.92
CA SER A 108 -43.38 19.48 -7.29
C SER A 108 -41.94 19.36 -7.78
N LEU A 109 -41.08 20.35 -7.46
CA LEU A 109 -39.65 20.29 -7.81
C LEU A 109 -38.91 19.21 -7.02
N ARG A 110 -39.30 19.01 -5.75
CA ARG A 110 -38.72 17.98 -4.88
C ARG A 110 -39.09 16.58 -5.35
N GLU A 111 -40.35 16.36 -5.70
CA GLU A 111 -40.83 15.10 -6.29
C GLU A 111 -40.13 14.79 -7.63
N TYR A 112 -39.96 15.81 -8.48
CA TYR A 112 -39.21 15.64 -9.74
C TYR A 112 -37.74 15.29 -9.49
N ALA A 113 -37.06 15.96 -8.54
CA ALA A 113 -35.69 15.65 -8.18
C ALA A 113 -35.54 14.23 -7.61
N ASP A 114 -36.49 13.80 -6.78
CA ASP A 114 -36.53 12.44 -6.23
C ASP A 114 -36.77 11.40 -7.33
N SER A 115 -37.55 11.72 -8.37
CA SER A 115 -37.74 10.85 -9.54
C SER A 115 -36.49 10.71 -10.41
N LEU A 116 -35.64 11.75 -10.44
CA LEU A 116 -34.36 11.74 -11.15
C LEU A 116 -33.26 11.01 -10.37
N ARG A 117 -33.45 10.80 -9.06
CA ARG A 117 -32.53 9.99 -8.27
C ARG A 117 -32.85 8.52 -8.56
N PRO A 118 -31.96 7.75 -9.22
CA PRO A 118 -32.18 6.32 -9.41
C PRO A 118 -32.27 5.66 -8.03
N GLY A 119 -33.50 5.36 -7.60
CA GLY A 119 -33.78 4.65 -6.37
C GLY A 119 -33.23 3.24 -6.47
N SER A 120 -32.42 2.85 -5.50
CA SER A 120 -32.12 1.47 -5.17
C SER A 120 -33.42 0.67 -5.12
N GLY A 121 -33.71 -0.08 -6.18
CA GLY A 121 -34.82 -1.01 -6.22
C GLY A 121 -34.62 -2.12 -5.20
N SER A 122 -35.10 -1.92 -3.98
CA SER A 122 -35.52 -3.01 -3.11
C SER A 122 -37.01 -2.87 -2.88
N THR A 123 -37.76 -3.30 -3.89
CA THR A 123 -39.13 -3.77 -3.74
C THR A 123 -39.11 -4.97 -2.78
N ASN A 124 -39.23 -4.72 -1.48
CA ASN A 124 -39.79 -5.70 -0.57
C ASN A 124 -41.25 -5.31 -0.36
N LYS A 125 -42.11 -5.95 -1.14
CA LYS A 125 -43.56 -5.96 -0.91
C LYS A 125 -43.85 -7.14 0.03
N PRO A 126 -44.69 -6.96 1.07
CA PRO A 126 -45.13 -8.05 1.93
C PRO A 126 -45.98 -9.08 1.19
#